data_AF-A0A953WQF5-F1
#
_entry.id   AF-A0A953WQF5-F1
#
_cell.length_a   1.000
_cell.length_b   1.000
_cell.length_c   1.000
_cell.angle_alpha   90.00
_cell.angle_beta   90.00
_cell.angle_gamma   90.00
#
_symmetry.space_group_name_H-M   'P 1'
#
loop_
_entity.id
_entity.type
_entity.pdbx_description
1 polymer ?
#
loop_
_entity_poly.entity_id
_entity_poly.type
_entity_poly.pdbx_seq_one_letter_code
_entity_poly.pdbx_strand_id
1 'polypeptide(L)'
;FKATQFGAYLFAGVEGRAVARNIFLDGNSFRDGPSVDKNTWIADAQVGVALVWPRARVTYTHVLRTDEFEGQEHASQFGAISLQVAF
;
A
#
# COMPACT_ATOMS: atom_id res chain seq x y z
N PHE A 1 27.17 19.82 -20.92
CA PHE A 1 26.27 19.34 -19.86
C PHE A 1 26.45 17.83 -19.72
N LYS A 2 27.06 17.34 -18.63
CA LYS A 2 27.26 15.90 -18.39
C LYS A 2 25.91 15.27 -18.02
N ALA A 3 25.18 14.76 -19.01
CA ALA A 3 23.90 14.08 -18.80
C ALA A 3 24.13 12.62 -18.41
N THR A 4 24.63 12.35 -17.20
CA THR A 4 24.56 11.00 -16.63
C THR A 4 24.68 11.06 -15.12
N GLN A 5 23.58 11.34 -14.44
CA GLN A 5 23.45 10.88 -13.06
C GLN A 5 22.31 9.88 -13.03
N PHE A 6 22.68 8.65 -13.40
CA PHE A 6 21.96 7.52 -12.88
C PHE A 6 21.99 7.62 -11.34
N GLY A 7 20.83 7.47 -10.72
CA GLY A 7 20.67 7.52 -9.28
C GLY A 7 19.86 6.31 -8.81
N ALA A 8 20.12 5.87 -7.59
CA ALA A 8 19.33 4.84 -6.94
C ALA A 8 19.11 5.20 -5.48
N TYR A 9 17.95 4.86 -4.95
CA TYR A 9 17.68 4.97 -3.52
C TYR A 9 16.72 3.87 -3.05
N LEU A 10 16.83 3.57 -1.77
CA LEU A 10 15.89 2.74 -1.04
C LEU A 10 14.97 3.64 -0.22
N PHE A 11 13.75 3.18 0.00
CA PHE A 11 12.81 3.83 0.90
C PHE A 11 12.03 2.79 1.68
N ALA A 12 11.60 3.16 2.88
CA ALA A 12 10.66 2.39 3.68
C ALA A 12 9.70 3.36 4.38
N GLY A 13 8.50 2.90 4.70
CA GLY A 13 7.47 3.69 5.36
C GLY A 13 6.50 2.81 6.11
N VAL A 14 5.82 3.42 7.08
CA VAL A 14 4.69 2.80 7.79
C VAL A 14 3.52 3.78 7.79
N GLU A 15 2.31 3.28 7.56
CA GLU A 15 1.07 4.04 7.59
C GLU A 15 0.09 3.36 8.54
N GLY A 16 -0.49 4.11 9.49
CA GLY A 16 -1.57 3.64 10.34
C GLY A 16 -2.88 4.30 9.92
N ARG A 17 -3.94 3.51 9.76
CA ARG A 17 -5.28 3.97 9.38
C ARG A 17 -6.27 3.58 10.46
N ALA A 18 -7.02 4.57 10.97
CA ALA A 18 -8.18 4.34 11.81
C ALA A 18 -9.44 4.39 10.95
N VAL A 19 -10.18 3.28 10.83
CA VAL A 19 -11.38 3.20 10.00
C VAL A 19 -12.61 3.23 10.90
N ALA A 20 -13.29 4.39 10.94
CA ALA A 20 -14.49 4.57 11.76
C ALA A 20 -15.74 3.89 11.18
N ARG A 21 -15.80 3.70 9.85
CA ARG A 21 -16.92 3.02 9.17
C ARG A 21 -16.43 2.43 7.85
N ASN A 22 -16.73 1.17 7.58
CA ASN A 22 -16.60 0.58 6.25
C ASN A 22 -17.81 -0.29 5.93
N ILE A 23 -18.58 0.23 4.96
CA ILE A 23 -19.87 -0.25 4.46
C ILE A 23 -19.87 -1.69 3.94
N PHE A 24 -18.71 -2.26 3.59
CA PHE A 24 -18.61 -3.66 3.15
C PHE A 24 -18.70 -4.64 4.33
N LEU A 25 -18.50 -4.17 5.56
CA LEU A 25 -18.52 -5.01 6.77
C LEU A 25 -19.54 -4.54 7.81
N ASP A 26 -19.84 -3.25 7.84
CA ASP A 26 -20.85 -2.68 8.76
C ASP A 26 -22.29 -2.89 8.28
N GLY A 27 -22.47 -3.51 7.11
CA GLY A 27 -23.78 -3.66 6.48
C GLY A 27 -24.32 -2.34 5.89
N ASN A 28 -25.37 -2.48 5.08
CA ASN A 28 -26.02 -1.36 4.42
C ASN A 28 -26.96 -0.61 5.39
N SER A 29 -27.02 0.72 5.31
CA SER A 29 -27.86 1.58 6.19
C SER A 29 -29.38 1.36 6.07
N PHE A 30 -29.83 0.48 5.17
CA PHE A 30 -31.24 0.31 4.78
C PHE A 30 -31.78 -1.12 4.95
N ARG A 31 -30.94 -2.11 5.31
CA ARG A 31 -31.36 -3.50 5.54
C ARG A 31 -30.32 -4.24 6.40
N ASP A 32 -30.79 -4.86 7.48
CA ASP A 32 -29.95 -5.66 8.39
C ASP A 32 -29.44 -6.93 7.70
N GLY A 33 -28.14 -7.20 7.84
CA GLY A 33 -27.43 -8.38 7.33
C GLY A 33 -26.27 -8.76 8.26
N PRO A 34 -25.54 -9.85 8.00
CA PRO A 34 -24.49 -10.34 8.90
C PRO A 34 -23.36 -9.30 9.06
N SER A 35 -23.06 -8.89 10.29
CA SER A 35 -21.94 -7.98 10.63
C SER A 35 -20.79 -8.77 11.25
N VAL A 36 -19.56 -8.43 10.87
CA VAL A 36 -18.32 -9.01 11.44
C VAL A 36 -17.54 -7.92 12.17
N ASP A 37 -17.00 -8.22 13.34
CA ASP A 37 -16.21 -7.27 14.14
C ASP A 37 -14.97 -6.78 13.39
N LYS A 38 -14.79 -5.45 13.35
CA LYS A 38 -13.69 -4.80 12.62
C LYS A 38 -12.51 -4.43 13.50
N ASN A 39 -11.30 -4.70 13.02
CA ASN A 39 -10.13 -4.03 13.58
C ASN A 39 -10.22 -2.55 13.20
N THR A 40 -10.42 -1.70 14.22
CA THR A 40 -10.52 -0.24 14.06
C THR A 40 -9.19 0.35 13.57
N TRP A 41 -8.09 -0.40 13.68
CA TRP A 41 -6.73 0.01 13.35
C TRP A 41 -6.13 -0.95 12.32
N ILE A 42 -5.73 -0.41 11.18
CA ILE A 42 -5.00 -1.12 10.12
C ILE A 42 -3.63 -0.46 9.99
N ALA A 43 -2.56 -1.24 9.91
CA ALA A 43 -1.21 -0.74 9.67
C ALA A 43 -0.64 -1.33 8.38
N ASP A 44 -0.03 -0.47 7.57
CA ASP A 44 0.70 -0.83 6.36
C ASP A 44 2.19 -0.53 6.59
N ALA A 45 3.05 -1.47 6.26
CA ALA A 45 4.48 -1.27 6.14
C ALA A 45 4.88 -1.45 4.67
N GLN A 46 5.72 -0.55 4.16
CA GLN A 46 6.19 -0.61 2.78
C GLN A 46 7.70 -0.44 2.71
N VAL A 47 8.31 -1.10 1.74
CA VAL A 47 9.72 -0.95 1.38
C VAL A 47 9.84 -0.93 -0.14
N GLY A 48 10.79 -0.16 -0.67
CA GLY A 48 10.98 -0.11 -2.10
C GLY A 48 12.34 0.41 -2.52
N VAL A 49 12.59 0.25 -3.82
CA VAL A 49 13.81 0.69 -4.50
C VAL A 49 13.41 1.46 -5.74
N ALA A 50 14.09 2.57 -5.98
CA ALA A 50 13.92 3.37 -7.17
C ALA A 50 15.25 3.50 -7.92
N LEU A 51 15.20 3.27 -9.23
CA LEU A 51 16.27 3.51 -10.19
C LEU A 51 15.87 4.70 -11.06
N VAL A 52 16.75 5.69 -11.16
CA VAL A 52 16.48 6.98 -11.80
C VAL A 52 17.52 7.25 -12.87
N TRP A 53 17.06 7.47 -14.10
CA TRP A 53 17.83 7.98 -15.23
C TRP A 53 17.32 9.38 -15.61
N PRO A 54 18.06 10.15 -16.43
CA PRO A 54 17.66 11.51 -16.80
C PRO A 54 16.25 11.65 -17.43
N ARG A 55 15.74 10.60 -18.08
CA ARG A 55 14.44 10.59 -18.76
C ARG A 55 13.53 9.44 -18.36
N ALA A 56 13.94 8.61 -17.40
CA ALA A 56 13.19 7.43 -17.00
C ALA A 56 13.37 7.14 -15.52
N ARG A 57 12.35 6.58 -14.88
CA ARG A 57 12.40 6.10 -13.51
C ARG A 57 11.68 4.77 -13.43
N VAL A 58 12.33 3.80 -12.82
CA VAL A 58 11.72 2.52 -12.46
C VAL A 58 11.67 2.43 -10.95
N THR A 59 10.55 1.98 -10.40
CA THR A 59 10.39 1.82 -8.95
C THR A 59 9.70 0.51 -8.66
N TYR A 60 10.25 -0.25 -7.71
CA TYR A 60 9.61 -1.42 -7.14
C TYR A 60 9.24 -1.11 -5.68
N THR A 61 8.01 -1.43 -5.30
CA THR A 61 7.51 -1.30 -3.92
C THR A 61 6.88 -2.60 -3.49
N HIS A 62 7.22 -3.07 -2.29
CA HIS A 62 6.56 -4.19 -1.61
C HIS A 62 5.82 -3.65 -0.39
N VAL A 63 4.56 -4.01 -0.27
CA VAL A 63 3.68 -3.59 0.82
C VAL A 63 3.26 -4.81 1.62
N LEU A 64 3.39 -4.70 2.93
CA LEU A 64 2.93 -5.63 3.95
C LEU A 64 1.80 -4.92 4.71
N ARG A 65 0.60 -5.47 4.65
CA ARG A 65 -0.57 -4.93 5.35
C ARG A 65 -0.96 -5.87 6.49
N THR A 66 -1.13 -5.32 7.70
CA THR A 66 -1.63 -6.07 8.85
C THR A 66 -3.11 -6.44 8.66
N ASP A 67 -3.55 -7.47 9.36
CA ASP A 67 -4.92 -7.98 9.25
C ASP A 67 -5.97 -6.91 9.50
N GLU A 68 -6.90 -6.77 8.56
CA GLU A 68 -7.92 -5.73 8.63
C GLU A 68 -9.11 -6.14 9.54
N PHE A 69 -9.26 -7.43 9.89
CA PHE A 69 -10.38 -8.01 10.65
C PHE A 69 -9.96 -9.21 11.52
N GLU A 70 -10.63 -9.45 12.68
CA GLU A 70 -10.44 -10.68 13.46
C GLU A 70 -10.95 -11.90 12.68
N GLY A 71 -10.07 -12.89 12.43
CA GLY A 71 -10.36 -14.10 11.66
C GLY A 71 -9.77 -14.15 10.24
N GLN A 72 -9.01 -13.13 9.83
CA GLN A 72 -8.23 -13.19 8.58
C GLN A 72 -7.00 -14.09 8.78
N GLU A 73 -6.97 -15.26 8.10
CA GLU A 73 -5.90 -16.26 8.30
C GLU A 73 -4.51 -15.81 7.82
N HIS A 74 -4.42 -14.82 6.93
CA HIS A 74 -3.17 -14.37 6.33
C HIS A 74 -3.09 -12.85 6.11
N ALA A 75 -2.00 -12.24 6.60
CA ALA A 75 -1.62 -10.88 6.29
C ALA A 75 -1.51 -10.66 4.77
N SER A 76 -2.07 -9.55 4.29
CA SER A 76 -2.06 -9.23 2.86
C SER A 76 -0.72 -8.62 2.47
N GLN A 77 -0.07 -9.19 1.46
CA GLN A 77 1.15 -8.61 0.87
C GLN A 77 1.01 -8.47 -0.64
N PHE A 78 1.52 -7.38 -1.18
CA PHE A 78 1.52 -7.15 -2.62
C PHE A 78 2.71 -6.30 -3.06
N GLY A 79 3.13 -6.50 -4.30
CA GLY A 79 4.21 -5.76 -4.94
C GLY A 79 3.71 -4.94 -6.13
N ALA A 80 4.34 -3.80 -6.38
CA ALA A 80 4.07 -2.95 -7.53
C ALA A 80 5.37 -2.53 -8.22
N ILE A 81 5.39 -2.59 -9.55
CA ILE A 81 6.45 -2.03 -10.40
C ILE A 81 5.86 -0.87 -11.19
N SER A 82 6.53 0.29 -11.16
CA SER A 82 6.14 1.45 -11.95
C SER A 82 7.28 1.91 -12.86
N LEU A 83 6.95 2.23 -14.11
CA LEU A 83 7.84 2.89 -15.08
C LEU A 83 7.30 4.29 -15.39
N GLN A 84 8.15 5.30 -15.26
CA GLN A 84 7.84 6.69 -15.60
C GLN A 84 8.86 7.17 -16.63
N VAL A 85 8.40 7.80 -17.72
CA VAL A 85 9.26 8.29 -18.81
C VAL A 85 8.90 9.74 -19.12
N ALA A 86 9.91 10.61 -19.20
CA ALA A 86 9.75 12.00 -19.61
C ALA A 86 9.96 12.13 -21.12
N PHE A 87 8.95 12.63 -21.83
CA PHE A 87 8.96 12.91 -23.28
C PHE A 87 9.16 14.41 -23.55
#